data_AF-A0A7X8LQE9-F1
#
_entry.id   AF-A0A7X8LQE9-F1
#
_cell.length_a   1.000
_cell.length_b   1.000
_cell.length_c   1.000
_cell.angle_alpha   90.00
_cell.angle_beta   90.00
_cell.angle_gamma   90.00
#
_symmetry.space_group_name_H-M   'P 1'
#
loop_
_entity.id
_entity.type
_entity.pdbx_description
1 polymer ?
#
loop_
_entity_poly.entity_id
_entity_poly.type
_entity_poly.pdbx_seq_one_letter_code
_entity_poly.pdbx_strand_id
1 'polypeptide(L)'
;MSKTINIGLVPFSCVKLAEADFKDRAAVYVVLCMKDNNEWTVLDAGQSCEVNASADAHPRNAMWKTHCPAGNIWIGTYPMPTAGYSKADRFAMERKLRRQYKPPCGKR
;
A
#
# COMPACT_ATOMS: atom_id res chain seq x y z
N MET A 1 -7.85 13.36 -3.99
CA MET A 1 -7.06 14.18 -3.04
C MET A 1 -6.17 13.27 -2.20
N SER A 2 -4.88 13.57 -2.08
CA SER A 2 -3.95 12.78 -1.25
C SER A 2 -3.98 13.21 0.22
N LYS A 3 -3.75 12.26 1.13
CA LYS A 3 -3.60 12.45 2.58
C LYS A 3 -2.30 11.80 3.02
N THR A 4 -1.55 12.44 3.91
CA THR A 4 -0.39 11.79 4.53
C THR A 4 -0.84 11.02 5.76
N ILE A 5 -0.58 9.70 5.79
CA ILE A 5 -0.87 8.84 6.93
C ILE A 5 0.45 8.24 7.43
N ASN A 6 0.71 8.41 8.73
CA ASN A 6 1.86 7.77 9.36
C ASN A 6 1.56 6.30 9.64
N ILE A 7 2.26 5.41 8.95
CA ILE A 7 2.17 3.97 9.15
C ILE A 7 3.43 3.54 9.89
N GLY A 8 3.29 3.47 11.21
CA GLY A 8 4.42 3.38 12.13
C GLY A 8 5.13 4.72 12.18
N LEU A 9 6.42 4.72 11.84
CA LEU A 9 7.25 5.94 11.81
C LEU A 9 7.43 6.50 10.39
N VAL A 10 6.71 5.96 9.40
CA VAL A 10 6.89 6.32 8.00
C VAL A 10 5.67 7.08 7.50
N PRO A 11 5.85 8.29 6.92
CA PRO A 11 4.76 9.02 6.29
C PRO A 11 4.46 8.45 4.89
N PHE A 12 3.30 7.83 4.72
CA PHE A 12 2.82 7.37 3.42
C PHE A 12 1.91 8.43 2.79
N SER A 13 2.07 8.65 1.48
CA SER A 13 1.11 9.43 0.70
C SER A 13 -0.04 8.54 0.26
N CYS A 14 -1.20 8.74 0.86
CA CYS A 14 -2.40 7.93 0.67
C CYS A 14 -3.40 8.60 -0.25
N VAL A 15 -3.87 7.87 -1.25
CA VAL A 15 -4.97 8.26 -2.15
C VAL A 15 -6.02 7.16 -2.16
N LYS A 16 -7.24 7.47 -2.62
CA LYS A 16 -8.27 6.44 -2.82
C LYS A 16 -7.81 5.45 -3.89
N LEU A 17 -8.26 4.19 -3.81
CA LEU A 17 -7.93 3.15 -4.78
C LEU A 17 -8.13 3.58 -6.24
N ALA A 18 -9.23 4.28 -6.54
CA ALA A 18 -9.54 4.78 -7.88
C ALA A 18 -8.60 5.89 -8.38
N GLU A 19 -7.90 6.57 -7.48
CA GLU A 19 -6.91 7.63 -7.78
C GLU A 19 -5.47 7.11 -7.70
N ALA A 20 -5.28 5.85 -7.29
CA ALA A 20 -3.96 5.29 -7.05
C ALA A 20 -3.25 4.94 -8.35
N ASP A 21 -2.18 5.67 -8.63
CA ASP A 21 -1.32 5.44 -9.77
C ASP A 21 0.04 4.90 -9.32
N PHE A 22 0.39 3.70 -9.80
CA PHE A 22 1.67 3.04 -9.53
C PHE A 22 2.70 3.22 -10.65
N LYS A 23 2.39 4.05 -11.67
CA LYS A 23 3.27 4.28 -12.83
C LYS A 23 4.67 4.74 -12.42
N ASP A 24 5.66 4.09 -13.02
CA ASP A 24 7.07 4.50 -13.10
C ASP A 24 7.76 4.88 -11.78
N ARG A 25 7.33 4.29 -10.65
CA ARG A 25 7.96 4.56 -9.35
C ARG A 25 8.27 3.28 -8.59
N ALA A 26 9.56 3.06 -8.33
CA ALA A 26 10.00 2.14 -7.29
C ALA A 26 9.54 2.67 -5.93
N ALA A 27 8.58 1.98 -5.33
CA ALA A 27 7.94 2.39 -4.09
C ALA A 27 7.49 1.18 -3.28
N VAL A 28 7.41 1.36 -1.97
CA VAL A 28 6.66 0.47 -1.08
C VAL A 28 5.26 1.01 -0.98
N TYR A 29 4.26 0.14 -1.10
CA TYR A 29 2.86 0.51 -0.95
C TYR A 29 2.20 -0.27 0.18
N VAL A 30 1.16 0.33 0.72
CA VAL A 30 0.25 -0.26 1.69
C VAL A 30 -1.18 -0.04 1.22
N VAL A 31 -2.02 -1.01 1.51
CA VAL A 31 -3.46 -0.94 1.22
C VAL A 31 -4.16 -0.79 2.56
N LEU A 32 -4.97 0.24 2.68
CA LEU A 32 -5.70 0.58 3.90
C LEU A 32 -7.20 0.43 3.67
N CYS A 33 -7.91 -0.12 4.64
CA CYS A 33 -9.35 0.05 4.76
C CYS A 33 -9.62 1.18 5.74
N MET A 34 -10.17 2.30 5.26
CA MET A 34 -10.56 3.43 6.10
C MET A 34 -11.98 3.18 6.62
N LYS A 35 -12.17 3.31 7.93
CA LYS A 35 -13.48 3.30 8.58
C LYS A 35 -14.06 4.72 8.66
N ASP A 36 -15.35 4.82 8.94
CA ASP A 36 -16.07 6.11 8.99
C ASP A 36 -15.55 7.07 10.08
N ASN A 37 -14.92 6.54 11.11
CA ASN A 37 -14.30 7.31 12.20
C ASN A 37 -12.83 7.72 11.93
N ASN A 38 -12.37 7.68 10.67
CA ASN A 38 -10.97 7.90 10.26
C ASN A 38 -9.95 6.90 10.84
N GLU A 39 -10.40 5.83 11.51
CA GLU A 39 -9.51 4.70 11.77
C GLU A 39 -9.17 3.97 10.48
N TRP A 40 -8.04 3.29 10.47
CA TRP A 40 -7.62 2.49 9.34
C TRP A 40 -7.02 1.17 9.78
N THR A 41 -7.10 0.19 8.88
CA THR A 41 -6.46 -1.11 9.04
C THR A 41 -5.64 -1.43 7.80
N VAL A 42 -4.49 -2.07 7.98
CA VAL A 42 -3.63 -2.48 6.85
C VAL A 42 -4.17 -3.79 6.29
N LEU A 43 -4.64 -3.73 5.04
CA LEU A 43 -5.13 -4.89 4.29
C LEU A 43 -3.99 -5.65 3.61
N ASP A 44 -3.02 -4.94 3.07
CA ASP A 44 -1.88 -5.49 2.33
C ASP A 44 -0.67 -4.53 2.42
N ALA A 45 0.53 -5.06 2.20
CA ALA A 45 1.74 -4.26 2.06
C ALA A 45 2.62 -4.90 0.99
N GLY A 46 3.04 -4.15 -0.02
CA GLY A 46 3.82 -4.68 -1.13
C GLY A 46 4.87 -3.70 -1.60
N GLN A 47 5.64 -4.12 -2.58
CA GLN A 47 6.54 -3.25 -3.32
C GLN A 47 6.13 -3.22 -4.78
N SER A 48 6.17 -2.05 -5.39
CA SER A 48 6.10 -1.90 -6.84
C SER A 48 7.52 -1.86 -7.39
N CYS A 49 7.75 -2.64 -8.44
CA CYS A 49 8.95 -2.57 -9.27
C CYS A 49 8.48 -2.14 -10.66
N GLU A 50 8.24 -0.85 -10.90
CA GLU A 50 8.00 -0.32 -12.25
C GLU A 50 7.07 -1.17 -13.14
N VAL A 51 5.89 -1.54 -12.65
CA VAL A 51 4.89 -2.20 -13.49
C VAL A 51 3.66 -1.30 -13.58
N ASN A 52 3.34 -0.89 -14.81
CA ASN A 52 2.15 -0.17 -15.28
C ASN A 52 0.84 -0.91 -14.95
N ALA A 53 0.60 -1.23 -13.69
CA ALA A 53 -0.63 -1.86 -13.22
C ALA A 53 -1.40 -0.82 -12.40
N SER A 54 -2.57 -0.41 -12.91
CA SER A 54 -3.54 0.32 -12.10
C SER A 54 -3.82 -0.47 -10.82
N ALA A 55 -3.94 0.22 -9.70
CA ALA A 55 -4.29 -0.41 -8.42
C ALA A 55 -5.60 -1.20 -8.51
N ASP A 56 -6.52 -0.76 -9.37
CA ASP A 56 -7.81 -1.41 -9.59
C ASP A 56 -7.68 -2.70 -10.42
N ALA A 57 -6.66 -2.81 -11.27
CA ALA A 57 -6.33 -4.03 -12.01
C ALA A 57 -5.46 -5.01 -11.19
N HIS A 58 -5.13 -4.67 -9.95
CA HIS A 58 -4.24 -5.49 -9.13
C HIS A 58 -4.93 -6.83 -8.80
N PRO A 59 -4.25 -7.99 -8.94
CA PRO A 59 -4.86 -9.32 -8.76
C PRO A 59 -5.41 -9.54 -7.33
N ARG A 60 -4.93 -8.75 -6.36
CA ARG A 60 -5.41 -8.81 -4.96
C ARG A 60 -6.59 -7.86 -4.66
N ASN A 61 -7.09 -7.10 -5.63
CA ASN A 61 -8.20 -6.15 -5.43
C ASN A 61 -9.46 -6.85 -4.87
N ALA A 62 -9.82 -8.02 -5.40
CA ALA A 62 -10.94 -8.79 -4.88
C ALA A 62 -10.77 -9.13 -3.39
N MET A 63 -9.55 -9.52 -2.98
CA MET A 63 -9.24 -9.84 -1.58
C MET A 63 -9.31 -8.60 -0.68
N TRP A 64 -8.85 -7.44 -1.17
CA TRP A 64 -8.97 -6.18 -0.42
C TRP A 64 -10.43 -5.80 -0.20
N LYS A 65 -11.28 -5.95 -1.22
CA LYS A 65 -12.73 -5.70 -1.12
C LYS A 65 -13.40 -6.65 -0.11
N THR A 66 -13.02 -7.92 -0.08
CA THR A 66 -13.52 -8.88 0.93
C THR A 66 -13.17 -8.46 2.36
N HIS A 67 -11.97 -7.95 2.58
CA HIS A 67 -11.52 -7.49 3.91
C HIS A 67 -11.88 -6.03 4.21
N CYS A 68 -12.53 -5.32 3.28
CA CYS A 68 -13.02 -3.95 3.47
C CYS A 68 -14.44 -3.78 2.91
N PRO A 69 -15.48 -4.28 3.61
CA PRO A 69 -16.85 -4.29 3.11
C PRO A 69 -17.42 -2.89 2.81
N ALA A 70 -16.95 -1.86 3.51
CA ALA A 70 -17.32 -0.48 3.28
C ALA A 70 -16.80 0.09 1.94
N GLY A 71 -15.87 -0.61 1.27
CA GLY A 71 -15.31 -0.20 -0.02
C GLY A 71 -14.38 1.03 0.04
N ASN A 72 -14.16 1.60 1.21
CA ASN A 72 -13.32 2.79 1.42
C ASN A 72 -11.83 2.39 1.47
N ILE A 73 -11.32 1.90 0.34
CA ILE A 73 -9.94 1.42 0.19
C ILE A 73 -9.03 2.56 -0.25
N TRP A 74 -7.91 2.70 0.46
CA TRP A 74 -6.87 3.68 0.20
C TRP A 74 -5.54 3.01 -0.05
N ILE A 75 -4.74 3.60 -0.92
CA ILE A 75 -3.40 3.14 -1.26
C ILE A 75 -2.41 4.18 -0.76
N GLY A 76 -1.61 3.81 0.23
CA GLY A 76 -0.45 4.58 0.66
C GLY A 76 0.78 4.18 -0.13
N THR A 77 1.52 5.15 -0.66
CA THR A 77 2.81 4.93 -1.28
C THR A 77 3.92 5.66 -0.54
N TYR A 78 5.06 4.99 -0.41
CA TYR A 78 6.30 5.56 0.09
C TYR A 78 7.39 5.39 -0.99
N PRO A 79 7.85 6.51 -1.59
CA PRO A 79 8.81 6.45 -2.69
C PRO A 79 10.17 5.95 -2.21
N MET A 80 10.71 4.95 -2.89
CA MET A 80 12.03 4.36 -2.63
C MET A 80 12.76 4.17 -3.96
N PRO A 81 13.18 5.29 -4.61
CA PRO A 81 13.76 5.27 -5.94
C PRO A 81 15.02 4.41 -6.00
N THR A 82 15.25 3.75 -7.13
CA THR A 82 16.41 2.86 -7.36
C THR A 82 17.74 3.57 -7.22
N ALA A 83 17.79 4.89 -7.45
CA ALA A 83 18.98 5.72 -7.26
C ALA A 83 19.46 5.80 -5.79
N GLY A 84 18.55 5.62 -4.82
CA GLY A 84 18.86 5.71 -3.39
C GLY A 84 18.57 4.45 -2.59
N TYR A 85 17.86 3.48 -3.16
CA TYR A 85 17.39 2.29 -2.47
C TYR A 85 17.54 1.04 -3.33
N SER A 86 18.16 0.02 -2.75
CA SER A 86 18.24 -1.30 -3.36
C SER A 86 16.88 -2.03 -3.32
N LYS A 87 16.78 -3.12 -4.08
CA LYS A 87 15.63 -4.03 -3.98
C LYS A 87 15.54 -4.66 -2.58
N ALA A 88 16.69 -4.89 -1.93
CA ALA A 88 16.73 -5.44 -0.57
C ALA A 88 16.15 -4.46 0.46
N ASP A 89 16.37 -3.15 0.29
CA ASP A 89 15.83 -2.12 1.18
C ASP A 89 14.30 -2.06 1.10
N ARG A 90 13.76 -2.06 -0.13
CA ARG A 90 12.30 -2.12 -0.36
C ARG A 90 11.69 -3.39 0.25
N PHE A 91 12.36 -4.53 0.08
CA PHE A 91 11.92 -5.80 0.64
C PHE A 91 11.99 -5.83 2.17
N ALA A 92 13.04 -5.24 2.76
CA ALA A 92 13.17 -5.12 4.22
C ALA A 92 12.04 -4.27 4.81
N MET A 93 11.70 -3.17 4.14
CA MET A 93 10.59 -2.30 4.51
C MET A 93 9.23 -2.98 4.37
N GLU A 94 8.97 -3.67 3.25
CA GLU A 94 7.77 -4.49 3.06
C GLU A 94 7.63 -5.53 4.19
N ARG A 95 8.70 -6.29 4.48
CA ARG A 95 8.69 -7.29 5.56
C ARG A 95 8.51 -6.68 6.93
N LYS A 96 9.01 -5.47 7.17
CA LYS A 96 8.80 -4.75 8.43
C LYS A 96 7.31 -4.42 8.60
N LEU A 97 6.68 -3.85 7.58
CA LEU A 97 5.24 -3.53 7.57
C LEU A 97 4.39 -4.79 7.76
N ARG A 98 4.68 -5.86 7.02
CA ARG A 98 3.95 -7.13 7.16
C ARG A 98 4.09 -7.74 8.55
N ARG A 99 5.27 -7.68 9.17
CA ARG A 99 5.47 -8.19 10.54
C ARG A 99 4.74 -7.35 11.58
N GLN A 100 4.76 -6.03 11.42
CA GLN A 100 4.13 -5.10 12.36
C GLN A 100 2.60 -5.18 12.30
N TYR A 101 2.03 -5.23 11.10
CA TYR A 101 0.58 -5.10 10.90
C TYR A 101 -0.14 -6.41 10.59
N LYS A 102 0.59 -7.49 10.28
CA LYS A 102 0.04 -8.82 9.95
C LYS A 102 -1.17 -8.74 9.00
N PRO A 103 -1.01 -8.08 7.82
CA PRO A 103 -2.14 -7.84 6.93
C PRO A 103 -2.81 -9.15 6.50
N PRO A 104 -4.14 -9.17 6.36
CA PRO A 104 -4.87 -10.37 5.93
C PRO A 104 -4.52 -10.78 4.49
N CYS A 105 -4.14 -9.82 3.63
CA CYS A 105 -3.86 -10.05 2.23
C CYS A 105 -2.35 -10.17 1.93
N GLY A 106 -2.04 -10.80 0.79
CA GLY A 106 -0.67 -10.87 0.27
C GLY A 106 0.25 -11.83 1.04
N LYS A 107 -0.30 -12.81 1.77
CA LYS A 107 0.47 -13.94 2.31
C LYS A 107 1.26 -14.60 1.17
N ARG A 108 2.55 -14.79 1.40
CA ARG A 108 3.51 -15.47 0.51
C ARG A 108 4.10 -16.64 1.26
#